data_AF-A0A815TS27-F1
#
_entry.id   AF-A0A815TS27-F1
#
_cell.length_a   1.000
_cell.length_b   1.000
_cell.length_c   1.000
_cell.angle_alpha   90.00
_cell.angle_beta   90.00
_cell.angle_gamma   90.00
#
_symmetry.space_group_name_H-M   'P 1'
#
loop_
_entity.id
_entity.type
_entity.pdbx_description
1 polymer ?
#
loop_
_entity_poly.entity_id
_entity_poly.type
_entity_poly.pdbx_seq_one_letter_code
_entity_poly.pdbx_strand_id
1 'polypeptide(L)'
;MQFFTARHLIFSPTEEVSGSLQRIDNCLQDVLCAIKTLTRYLERIKCVQYFKTFYELVLKEAEPLTQEPKLPRVRRPPKRFADTLQASVVHQISTTYLRFQQSVFPLLCKVEKFILAAANGTKEEADDLNIENIIEFLTDNINISHLQREMNMLTDYLLIINLENNFGIRKISKIQTICDLLNVQSVGKAMFCEFSTLIRLYLTIPVTTATAERSFSVMNRIKTYLRSSMTQQRLNHVIIPHIHTEKLDKLDLNNICSDFILKTTVEKLFLVVNSVV
;
A
#
# COMPACT_ATOMS: atom_id res chain seq x y z
N MET A 1 -10.73 33.23 -1.72
CA MET A 1 -11.96 32.82 -1.03
C MET A 1 -12.00 31.29 -1.02
N GLN A 2 -11.88 30.69 0.16
CA GLN A 2 -11.91 29.25 0.35
C GLN A 2 -13.34 28.74 0.12
N PHE A 3 -13.60 28.07 -1.00
CA PHE A 3 -14.78 27.22 -1.19
C PHE A 3 -14.59 25.90 -0.40
N PHE A 4 -14.44 26.03 0.92
CA PHE A 4 -14.25 24.94 1.85
C PHE A 4 -15.47 24.89 2.77
N THR A 5 -16.49 24.08 2.49
CA THR A 5 -17.30 23.53 3.58
C THR A 5 -17.97 22.20 3.23
N ALA A 6 -18.78 22.08 2.17
CA ALA A 6 -19.54 20.83 1.95
C ALA A 6 -18.72 19.67 1.36
N ARG A 7 -17.91 19.93 0.32
CA ARG A 7 -17.06 18.90 -0.31
C ARG A 7 -16.10 18.29 0.71
N HIS A 8 -15.51 19.12 1.55
CA HIS A 8 -14.52 18.70 2.53
C HIS A 8 -15.10 17.74 3.58
N LEU A 9 -16.34 17.96 4.01
CA LEU A 9 -17.02 17.11 5.01
C LEU A 9 -17.17 15.66 4.55
N ILE A 10 -17.37 15.43 3.25
CA ILE A 10 -17.57 14.10 2.67
C ILE A 10 -16.24 13.49 2.21
N PHE A 11 -15.43 14.26 1.48
CA PHE A 11 -14.26 13.70 0.80
C PHE A 11 -12.97 13.74 1.64
N SER A 12 -12.80 14.69 2.57
CA SER A 12 -11.57 14.77 3.38
C SER A 12 -11.32 13.49 4.19
N PRO A 13 -12.31 12.92 4.89
CA PRO A 13 -12.08 11.70 5.67
C PRO A 13 -11.72 10.51 4.79
N THR A 14 -12.28 10.43 3.58
CA THR A 14 -11.90 9.40 2.60
C THR A 14 -10.50 9.62 2.04
N GLU A 15 -10.09 10.87 1.83
CA GLU A 15 -8.75 11.23 1.33
C GLU A 15 -7.67 10.99 2.40
N GLU A 16 -7.94 11.32 3.66
CA GLU A 16 -7.04 11.09 4.79
C GLU A 16 -6.79 9.60 5.03
N VAL A 17 -7.85 8.79 5.01
CA VAL A 17 -7.73 7.33 5.12
C VAL A 17 -6.99 6.79 3.91
N SER A 18 -7.34 7.23 2.69
CA SER A 18 -6.64 6.81 1.47
C SER A 18 -5.15 7.14 1.50
N GLY A 19 -4.78 8.34 1.93
CA GLY A 19 -3.39 8.77 2.07
C GLY A 19 -2.64 7.94 3.13
N SER A 20 -3.32 7.64 4.24
CA SER A 20 -2.77 6.78 5.28
C SER A 20 -2.52 5.36 4.76
N LEU A 21 -3.49 4.74 4.08
CA LEU A 21 -3.37 3.39 3.49
C LEU A 21 -2.28 3.24 2.41
N GLN A 22 -1.84 4.37 1.83
CA GLN A 22 -0.78 4.40 0.83
C GLN A 22 0.62 4.43 1.43
N ARG A 23 0.76 4.62 2.75
CA ARG A 23 2.05 4.55 3.43
C ARG A 23 2.61 3.11 3.48
N ILE A 24 3.93 3.01 3.58
CA ILE A 24 4.66 1.73 3.52
C ILE A 24 4.73 1.07 4.91
N ASP A 25 4.60 1.84 5.98
CA ASP A 25 4.73 1.44 7.39
C ASP A 25 3.41 1.00 8.03
N ASN A 26 2.39 0.70 7.24
CA ASN A 26 1.08 0.33 7.75
C ASN A 26 1.02 -1.12 8.24
N CYS A 27 0.48 -1.30 9.45
CA CYS A 27 0.11 -2.61 9.96
C CYS A 27 -1.29 -3.02 9.48
N LEU A 28 -1.55 -4.32 9.27
CA LEU A 28 -2.86 -4.79 8.79
C LEU A 28 -3.98 -4.47 9.80
N GLN A 29 -3.72 -4.60 11.10
CA GLN A 29 -4.70 -4.24 12.14
C GLN A 29 -5.04 -2.74 12.11
N ASP A 30 -4.05 -1.88 11.94
CA ASP A 30 -4.23 -0.43 11.84
C ASP A 30 -5.05 -0.06 10.60
N VAL A 31 -4.76 -0.71 9.47
CA VAL A 31 -5.51 -0.57 8.21
C VAL A 31 -6.98 -0.95 8.40
N LEU A 32 -7.25 -2.11 9.00
CA LEU A 32 -8.62 -2.56 9.26
C LEU A 32 -9.34 -1.64 10.24
N CYS A 33 -8.65 -1.12 11.25
CA CYS A 33 -9.19 -0.15 12.19
C CYS A 33 -9.56 1.16 11.49
N ALA A 34 -8.68 1.69 10.63
CA ALA A 34 -8.93 2.89 9.85
C ALA A 34 -10.14 2.73 8.92
N ILE A 35 -10.24 1.57 8.24
CA ILE A 35 -11.38 1.26 7.37
C ILE A 35 -12.67 1.17 8.18
N LYS A 36 -12.69 0.45 9.32
CA LYS A 36 -13.87 0.37 10.20
C LYS A 36 -14.30 1.74 10.72
N THR A 37 -13.33 2.58 11.05
CA THR A 37 -13.56 3.96 11.49
C THR A 37 -14.23 4.78 10.38
N LEU A 38 -13.74 4.67 9.15
CA LEU A 38 -14.33 5.32 7.99
C LEU A 38 -15.75 4.83 7.70
N THR A 39 -15.98 3.51 7.75
CA THR A 39 -17.32 2.92 7.55
C THR A 39 -18.32 3.47 8.57
N ARG A 40 -17.95 3.46 9.86
CA ARG A 40 -18.80 4.04 10.93
C ARG A 40 -19.05 5.54 10.74
N TYR A 41 -18.03 6.27 10.31
CA TYR A 41 -18.18 7.70 10.01
C TYR A 41 -19.18 7.95 8.88
N LEU A 42 -19.07 7.20 7.77
CA LEU A 42 -19.96 7.30 6.63
C LEU A 42 -21.39 6.85 6.97
N GLU A 43 -21.55 5.81 7.78
CA GLU A 43 -22.85 5.38 8.31
C GLU A 43 -23.52 6.48 9.14
N ARG A 44 -22.76 7.15 10.01
CA ARG A 44 -23.26 8.28 10.81
C ARG A 44 -23.70 9.46 9.94
N ILE A 45 -22.98 9.75 8.86
CA ILE A 45 -23.32 10.83 7.92
C ILE A 45 -24.59 10.53 7.12
N LYS A 46 -24.89 9.25 6.88
CA LYS A 46 -26.11 8.84 6.16
C LYS A 46 -27.40 9.06 6.95
N CYS A 47 -27.33 9.46 8.23
CA CYS A 47 -28.51 9.78 9.02
C CYS A 47 -29.30 10.97 8.45
N VAL A 48 -30.63 10.88 8.45
CA VAL A 48 -31.54 11.89 7.88
C VAL A 48 -31.33 13.29 8.49
N GLN A 49 -31.06 13.35 9.80
CA GLN A 49 -30.78 14.62 10.49
C GLN A 49 -29.50 15.30 9.99
N TYR A 50 -28.44 14.52 9.75
CA TYR A 50 -27.18 15.04 9.24
C TYR A 50 -27.30 15.47 7.77
N PHE A 51 -28.03 14.71 6.96
CA PHE A 51 -28.31 15.08 5.57
C PHE A 51 -29.02 16.44 5.48
N LYS A 52 -29.98 16.73 6.37
CA LYS A 52 -30.67 18.02 6.39
C LYS A 52 -29.71 19.17 6.69
N THR A 53 -28.88 19.05 7.72
CA THR A 53 -27.87 20.06 8.04
C THR A 53 -26.84 20.25 6.93
N PHE A 54 -26.44 19.15 6.28
CA PHE A 54 -25.54 19.18 5.13
C PHE A 54 -26.16 19.88 3.92
N TYR A 55 -27.43 19.58 3.62
CA TYR A 55 -28.18 20.19 2.53
C TYR A 55 -28.34 21.71 2.74
N GLU A 56 -28.65 22.14 3.96
CA GLU A 56 -28.72 23.57 4.33
C GLU A 56 -27.37 24.28 4.17
N LEU A 57 -26.25 23.62 4.52
CA LEU A 57 -24.90 24.16 4.28
C LEU A 57 -24.58 24.29 2.78
N VAL A 58 -24.94 23.29 1.98
CA VAL A 58 -24.77 23.33 0.51
C VAL A 58 -25.58 24.45 -0.10
N LEU A 59 -26.82 24.67 0.36
CA LEU A 59 -27.65 25.77 -0.12
C LEU A 59 -27.03 27.14 0.20
N LYS A 60 -26.51 27.32 1.42
CA LYS A 60 -25.76 28.54 1.79
C LYS A 60 -24.50 28.76 0.95
N GLU A 61 -23.75 27.70 0.66
CA GLU A 61 -22.59 27.79 -0.24
C GLU A 61 -22.97 28.08 -1.69
N ALA A 62 -24.18 27.70 -2.11
CA ALA A 62 -24.70 27.92 -3.45
C ALA A 62 -25.29 29.32 -3.65
N GLU A 63 -25.68 30.05 -2.59
CA GLU A 63 -26.18 31.43 -2.66
C GLU A 63 -25.29 32.38 -3.50
N PRO A 64 -23.95 32.40 -3.36
CA PRO A 64 -23.09 33.23 -4.20
C PRO A 64 -22.84 32.67 -5.61
N LEU A 65 -23.18 31.40 -5.87
CA LEU A 65 -22.96 30.72 -7.15
C LEU A 65 -24.16 30.93 -8.09
N THR A 66 -24.19 32.08 -8.76
CA THR A 66 -25.31 32.47 -9.66
C THR A 66 -25.25 31.88 -11.07
N GLN A 67 -24.14 31.23 -11.45
CA GLN A 67 -24.01 30.60 -12.76
C GLN A 67 -24.45 29.14 -12.70
N GLU A 68 -25.26 28.70 -13.67
CA GLU A 68 -25.58 27.28 -13.81
C GLU A 68 -24.29 26.45 -13.92
N PRO A 69 -24.16 25.36 -13.15
CA PRO A 69 -23.00 24.49 -13.23
C PRO A 69 -22.93 23.85 -14.62
N LYS A 70 -22.02 24.34 -15.46
CA LYS A 70 -21.73 23.70 -16.75
C LYS A 70 -20.91 22.44 -16.49
N LEU A 71 -21.57 21.29 -16.56
CA LEU A 71 -20.88 20.00 -16.55
C LEU A 71 -19.86 19.97 -17.71
N PRO A 72 -18.64 19.47 -17.48
CA PRO A 72 -17.70 19.22 -18.56
C PRO A 72 -18.39 18.37 -19.62
N ARG A 73 -18.29 18.76 -20.89
CA ARG A 73 -18.91 18.02 -21.99
C ARG A 73 -18.38 16.58 -21.99
N VAL A 74 -19.23 15.63 -21.60
CA VAL A 74 -18.91 14.21 -21.66
C VAL A 74 -18.85 13.82 -23.14
N ARG A 75 -17.66 13.55 -23.65
CA ARG A 75 -17.50 13.03 -25.01
C ARG A 75 -17.98 11.58 -25.02
N ARG A 76 -18.90 11.25 -25.93
CA ARG A 76 -19.30 9.86 -26.13
C ARG A 76 -18.09 9.04 -26.60
N PRO A 77 -17.78 7.90 -25.97
CA PRO A 77 -16.75 7.01 -26.49
C PRO A 77 -17.17 6.49 -27.88
N PRO A 78 -16.21 6.21 -28.77
CA PRO A 78 -16.50 5.63 -30.08
C PRO A 78 -17.29 4.32 -29.94
N LYS A 79 -18.27 4.05 -30.82
CA LYS A 79 -19.16 2.87 -30.76
C LYS A 79 -18.43 1.54 -30.57
N ARG A 80 -17.26 1.37 -31.20
CA ARG A 80 -16.39 0.19 -31.07
C ARG A 80 -15.91 -0.13 -29.64
N PHE A 81 -16.01 0.83 -28.71
CA PHE A 81 -15.64 0.68 -27.29
C PHE A 81 -16.82 0.90 -26.34
N ALA A 82 -18.06 1.00 -26.84
CA ALA A 82 -19.24 1.30 -26.03
C ALA A 82 -19.67 0.11 -25.15
N ASP A 83 -19.56 -1.12 -25.68
CA ASP A 83 -20.05 -2.33 -25.01
C ASP A 83 -19.20 -2.76 -23.81
N THR A 84 -17.94 -2.31 -23.73
CA THR A 84 -17.01 -2.65 -22.63
C THR A 84 -17.15 -1.74 -21.40
N LEU A 85 -17.87 -0.61 -21.50
CA LEU A 85 -17.91 0.41 -20.45
C LEU A 85 -19.20 0.41 -19.60
N GLN A 86 -20.34 -0.08 -20.12
CA GLN A 86 -21.58 -0.16 -19.32
C GLN A 86 -21.45 -1.09 -18.10
N ALA A 87 -20.61 -2.11 -18.18
CA ALA A 87 -20.28 -2.98 -17.05
C ALA A 87 -19.38 -2.29 -15.98
N SER A 88 -18.71 -1.18 -16.31
CA SER A 88 -17.67 -0.61 -15.45
C SER A 88 -18.18 0.25 -14.30
N VAL A 89 -19.34 0.91 -14.44
CA VAL A 89 -19.83 1.89 -13.43
C VAL A 89 -20.58 1.20 -12.28
N VAL A 90 -21.38 0.17 -12.58
CA VAL A 90 -22.18 -0.56 -11.57
C VAL A 90 -21.31 -1.49 -10.72
N HIS A 91 -20.18 -1.96 -11.25
CA HIS A 91 -19.27 -2.84 -10.51
C HIS A 91 -18.30 -2.11 -9.56
N GLN A 92 -18.12 -0.79 -9.61
CA GLN A 92 -17.03 -0.13 -8.86
C GLN A 92 -17.23 -0.01 -7.34
N ILE A 93 -18.48 0.13 -6.86
CA ILE A 93 -18.75 0.34 -5.42
C ILE A 93 -18.83 -1.00 -4.67
N SER A 94 -19.43 -2.02 -5.28
CA SER A 94 -19.49 -3.37 -4.68
C SER A 94 -18.14 -4.08 -4.70
N THR A 95 -17.32 -3.88 -5.75
CA THR A 95 -15.97 -4.46 -5.83
C THR A 95 -14.99 -3.87 -4.82
N THR A 96 -15.12 -2.59 -4.46
CA THR A 96 -14.25 -1.95 -3.45
C THR A 96 -14.46 -2.52 -2.05
N TYR A 97 -15.69 -2.91 -1.70
CA TYR A 97 -15.96 -3.60 -0.42
C TYR A 97 -15.43 -5.05 -0.44
N LEU A 98 -15.64 -5.78 -1.53
CA LEU A 98 -15.09 -7.14 -1.72
C LEU A 98 -13.56 -7.17 -1.68
N ARG A 99 -12.91 -6.07 -2.05
CA ARG A 99 -11.45 -5.93 -2.08
C ARG A 99 -10.79 -6.10 -0.71
N PHE A 100 -11.46 -5.71 0.37
CA PHE A 100 -10.97 -5.87 1.76
C PHE A 100 -11.61 -7.07 2.47
N GLN A 101 -12.51 -7.79 1.81
CA GLN A 101 -13.13 -9.03 2.31
C GLN A 101 -12.50 -10.28 1.71
N GLN A 102 -11.26 -10.20 1.21
CA GLN A 102 -10.55 -11.38 0.73
C GLN A 102 -10.35 -12.37 1.88
N SER A 103 -10.54 -13.67 1.60
CA SER A 103 -10.37 -14.77 2.56
C SER A 103 -8.98 -14.82 3.21
N VAL A 104 -7.99 -14.19 2.56
CA VAL A 104 -6.61 -14.12 3.02
C VAL A 104 -6.42 -13.12 4.17
N PHE A 105 -7.24 -12.06 4.30
CA PHE A 105 -7.05 -11.06 5.37
C PHE A 105 -7.30 -11.60 6.79
N PRO A 106 -8.35 -12.39 7.06
CA PRO A 106 -8.50 -13.05 8.36
C PRO A 106 -7.34 -13.97 8.70
N LEU A 107 -6.77 -14.66 7.70
CA LEU A 107 -5.59 -15.51 7.85
C LEU A 107 -4.37 -14.68 8.25
N LEU A 108 -4.11 -13.57 7.55
CA LEU A 108 -2.99 -12.68 7.85
C LEU A 108 -3.13 -12.03 9.24
N CYS A 109 -4.34 -11.68 9.67
CA CYS A 109 -4.59 -11.17 11.02
C CYS A 109 -4.22 -12.21 12.08
N LYS A 110 -4.53 -13.49 11.82
CA LYS A 110 -4.16 -14.61 12.71
C LYS A 110 -2.65 -14.79 12.77
N VAL A 111 -1.96 -14.75 11.63
CA VAL A 111 -0.49 -14.82 11.55
C VAL A 111 0.16 -13.66 12.30
N GLU A 112 -0.33 -12.43 12.12
CA GLU A 112 0.20 -11.24 12.79
C GLU A 112 0.07 -11.35 14.31
N LYS A 113 -1.13 -11.74 14.78
CA LYS A 113 -1.37 -11.99 16.21
C LYS A 113 -0.45 -13.07 16.77
N PHE A 114 -0.27 -14.16 16.04
CA PHE A 114 0.63 -15.24 16.41
C PHE A 114 2.09 -14.76 16.55
N ILE A 115 2.59 -13.99 15.58
CA ILE A 115 3.94 -13.38 15.63
C ILE A 115 4.08 -12.46 16.85
N LEU A 116 3.08 -11.61 17.12
CA LEU A 116 3.11 -10.69 18.25
C LEU A 116 2.96 -11.39 19.61
N ALA A 117 2.15 -12.44 19.68
CA ALA A 117 1.97 -13.25 20.88
C ALA A 117 3.27 -13.98 21.24
N ALA A 118 3.95 -14.52 20.22
CA ALA A 118 5.27 -15.14 20.36
C ALA A 118 6.33 -14.17 20.83
N ALA A 119 6.34 -12.94 20.30
CA ALA A 119 7.30 -11.93 20.73
C ALA A 119 7.07 -11.45 22.18
N ASN A 120 5.82 -11.46 22.66
CA ASN A 120 5.45 -11.02 24.00
C ASN A 120 5.36 -12.16 25.04
N GLY A 121 5.51 -13.43 24.62
CA GLY A 121 5.44 -14.59 25.51
C GLY A 121 4.04 -14.94 26.03
N THR A 122 2.99 -14.38 25.42
CA THR A 122 1.60 -14.70 25.77
C THR A 122 1.18 -16.00 25.06
N LYS A 123 1.06 -17.10 25.80
CA LYS A 123 0.67 -18.42 25.28
C LYS A 123 -0.83 -18.55 24.91
N GLU A 124 -1.64 -17.54 25.21
CA GLU A 124 -3.12 -17.63 25.20
C GLU A 124 -3.79 -17.61 23.82
N GLU A 125 -3.07 -17.41 22.70
CA GLU A 125 -3.63 -17.48 21.34
C GLU A 125 -2.96 -18.58 20.47
N ALA A 126 -2.19 -19.49 21.08
CA ALA A 126 -1.47 -20.55 20.37
C ALA A 126 -2.31 -21.82 20.09
N ASP A 127 -3.38 -22.06 20.86
CA ASP A 127 -4.14 -23.31 20.83
C ASP A 127 -5.29 -23.33 19.79
N ASP A 128 -5.70 -22.19 19.24
CA ASP A 128 -6.84 -22.06 18.31
C ASP A 128 -6.44 -21.92 16.83
N LEU A 129 -5.14 -22.02 16.54
CA LEU A 129 -4.63 -21.93 15.18
C LEU A 129 -4.39 -23.35 14.66
N ASN A 130 -5.14 -23.75 13.65
CA ASN A 130 -4.65 -24.68 12.63
C ASN A 130 -3.45 -24.03 11.92
N ILE A 131 -2.33 -23.85 12.64
CA ILE A 131 -1.05 -23.33 12.14
C ILE A 131 -0.61 -24.15 10.94
N GLU A 132 -0.90 -25.46 10.97
CA GLU A 132 -0.71 -26.41 9.88
C GLU A 132 -1.37 -25.91 8.58
N ASN A 133 -2.66 -25.57 8.59
CA ASN A 133 -3.38 -25.10 7.40
C ASN A 133 -2.87 -23.73 6.88
N ILE A 134 -2.38 -22.87 7.78
CA ILE A 134 -1.88 -21.53 7.41
C ILE A 134 -0.49 -21.63 6.78
N ILE A 135 0.39 -22.46 7.35
CA ILE A 135 1.76 -22.65 6.88
C ILE A 135 1.77 -23.49 5.59
N GLU A 136 0.92 -24.51 5.49
CA GLU A 136 0.74 -25.32 4.28
C GLU A 136 0.23 -24.47 3.10
N PHE A 137 -0.67 -23.50 3.36
CA PHE A 137 -1.10 -22.53 2.32
C PHE A 137 0.00 -21.55 1.90
N LEU A 138 0.92 -21.24 2.81
CA LEU A 138 1.91 -20.18 2.61
C LEU A 138 3.22 -20.70 2.00
N THR A 139 3.69 -21.90 2.34
CA THR A 139 4.84 -22.58 1.70
C THR A 139 5.10 -23.99 2.29
N ASP A 140 5.41 -24.98 1.44
CA ASP A 140 5.95 -26.31 1.83
C ASP A 140 7.32 -26.26 2.55
N ASN A 141 7.94 -25.07 2.66
CA ASN A 141 9.35 -24.89 2.99
C ASN A 141 9.63 -24.57 4.47
N ILE A 142 8.61 -24.42 5.32
CA ILE A 142 8.81 -24.05 6.73
C ILE A 142 8.66 -25.30 7.62
N ASN A 143 9.71 -25.59 8.38
CA ASN A 143 9.64 -26.68 9.36
C ASN A 143 8.93 -26.21 10.64
N ILE A 144 7.66 -26.63 10.80
CA ILE A 144 6.80 -26.26 11.93
C ILE A 144 7.44 -26.60 13.28
N SER A 145 8.08 -27.77 13.38
CA SER A 145 8.73 -28.21 14.63
C SER A 145 9.94 -27.34 15.01
N HIS A 146 10.66 -26.82 14.02
CA HIS A 146 11.77 -25.92 14.24
C HIS A 146 11.26 -24.51 14.61
N LEU A 147 10.25 -24.03 13.89
CA LEU A 147 9.59 -22.76 14.18
C LEU A 147 9.05 -22.70 15.62
N GLN A 148 8.38 -23.75 16.09
CA GLN A 148 7.87 -23.78 17.48
C GLN A 148 8.98 -23.63 18.53
N ARG A 149 10.16 -24.24 18.30
CA ARG A 149 11.31 -24.10 19.22
C ARG A 149 11.89 -22.70 19.17
N GLU A 150 12.08 -22.17 17.95
CA GLU A 150 12.52 -20.79 17.74
C GLU A 150 11.61 -19.80 18.47
N MET A 151 10.30 -19.96 18.35
CA MET A 151 9.32 -19.09 18.99
C MET A 151 9.38 -19.14 20.52
N ASN A 152 9.62 -20.31 21.11
CA ASN A 152 9.78 -20.42 22.55
C ASN A 152 11.01 -19.63 23.04
N MET A 153 12.12 -19.69 22.31
CA MET A 153 13.34 -18.96 22.66
C MET A 153 13.33 -17.48 22.27
N LEU A 154 12.46 -17.08 21.34
CA LEU A 154 12.39 -15.72 20.83
C LEU A 154 12.09 -14.71 21.95
N THR A 155 11.18 -15.05 22.86
CA THR A 155 10.81 -14.20 24.00
C THR A 155 12.03 -13.80 24.83
N ASP A 156 12.81 -14.79 25.27
CA ASP A 156 14.00 -14.62 26.08
C ASP A 156 15.06 -13.81 25.33
N TYR A 157 15.27 -14.09 24.04
CA TYR A 157 16.22 -13.34 23.21
C TYR A 157 15.85 -11.85 23.10
N LEU A 158 14.58 -11.55 22.84
CA LEU A 158 14.11 -10.17 22.72
C LEU A 158 14.18 -9.42 24.06
N LEU A 159 13.91 -10.11 25.18
CA LEU A 159 14.08 -9.54 26.51
C LEU A 159 15.55 -9.21 26.80
N ILE A 160 16.48 -10.11 26.49
CA ILE A 160 17.92 -9.88 26.68
C ILE A 160 18.38 -8.67 25.86
N ILE A 161 18.04 -8.60 24.57
CA ILE A 161 18.42 -7.46 23.73
C ILE A 161 17.86 -6.14 24.25
N ASN A 162 16.60 -6.15 24.69
CA ASN A 162 15.93 -4.97 25.23
C ASN A 162 16.63 -4.46 26.51
N LEU A 163 17.08 -5.38 27.36
CA LEU A 163 17.84 -5.06 28.58
C LEU A 163 19.27 -4.58 28.26
N GLU A 164 20.00 -5.30 27.40
CA GLU A 164 21.39 -4.97 27.05
C GLU A 164 21.51 -3.59 26.38
N ASN A 165 20.53 -3.21 25.56
CA ASN A 165 20.55 -1.96 24.81
C ASN A 165 19.72 -0.84 25.45
N ASN A 166 19.10 -1.08 26.61
CA ASN A 166 18.23 -0.12 27.31
C ASN A 166 17.13 0.49 26.42
N PHE A 167 16.48 -0.31 25.56
CA PHE A 167 15.41 0.20 24.68
C PHE A 167 14.11 0.55 25.43
N GLY A 168 13.90 0.01 26.64
CA GLY A 168 12.73 0.32 27.47
C GLY A 168 11.39 -0.19 26.92
N ILE A 169 11.42 -1.20 26.05
CA ILE A 169 10.22 -1.74 25.40
C ILE A 169 9.45 -2.60 26.41
N ARG A 170 8.19 -2.26 26.67
CA ARG A 170 7.31 -3.03 27.60
C ARG A 170 6.42 -4.04 26.89
N LYS A 171 5.98 -3.71 25.67
CA LYS A 171 5.12 -4.55 24.83
C LYS A 171 5.45 -4.30 23.38
N ILE A 172 5.60 -5.37 22.61
CA ILE A 172 5.84 -5.31 21.18
C ILE A 172 4.48 -5.28 20.47
N SER A 173 4.19 -4.17 19.80
CA SER A 173 2.95 -3.97 19.02
C SER A 173 3.17 -3.99 17.52
N LYS A 174 4.40 -3.74 17.05
CA LYS A 174 4.75 -3.67 15.64
C LYS A 174 5.72 -4.77 15.26
N ILE A 175 5.49 -5.40 14.11
CA ILE A 175 6.41 -6.40 13.55
C ILE A 175 7.76 -5.76 13.18
N GLN A 176 7.77 -4.49 12.75
CA GLN A 176 9.00 -3.75 12.48
C GLN A 176 9.95 -3.73 13.69
N THR A 177 9.41 -3.55 14.89
CA THR A 177 10.21 -3.58 16.13
C THR A 177 10.89 -4.93 16.32
N ILE A 178 10.23 -6.03 15.97
CA ILE A 178 10.83 -7.38 16.02
C ILE A 178 11.98 -7.48 15.01
N CYS A 179 11.77 -6.99 13.78
CA CYS A 179 12.82 -6.96 12.77
C CYS A 179 14.03 -6.15 13.24
N ASP A 180 13.80 -4.96 13.80
CA ASP A 180 14.85 -4.09 14.29
C ASP A 180 15.66 -4.77 15.41
N LEU A 181 14.98 -5.42 16.36
CA LEU A 181 15.62 -6.16 17.46
C LEU A 181 16.43 -7.37 16.94
N LEU A 182 15.89 -8.15 15.99
CA LEU A 182 16.62 -9.26 15.36
C LEU A 182 17.83 -8.80 14.52
N ASN A 183 17.83 -7.53 14.08
CA ASN A 183 18.91 -6.94 13.29
C ASN A 183 20.04 -6.33 14.16
N VAL A 184 19.85 -6.19 15.47
CA VAL A 184 20.86 -5.57 16.37
C VAL A 184 22.14 -6.40 16.39
N GLN A 185 22.01 -7.73 16.46
CA GLN A 185 23.13 -8.66 16.45
C GLN A 185 23.03 -9.58 15.23
N SER A 186 24.16 -9.85 14.58
CA SER A 186 24.22 -10.71 13.38
C SER A 186 23.74 -12.14 13.64
N VAL A 187 23.86 -12.61 14.89
CA VAL A 187 23.47 -13.96 15.33
C VAL A 187 21.94 -14.15 15.33
N GLY A 188 21.16 -13.09 15.56
CA GLY A 188 19.70 -13.19 15.68
C GLY A 188 19.05 -13.80 14.44
N LYS A 189 19.45 -13.37 13.24
CA LYS A 189 18.93 -13.93 11.99
C LYS A 189 19.27 -15.40 11.79
N ALA A 190 20.45 -15.82 12.22
CA ALA A 190 20.90 -17.21 12.08
C ALA A 190 20.24 -18.12 13.11
N MET A 191 19.97 -17.61 14.31
CA MET A 191 19.30 -18.34 15.39
C MET A 191 17.80 -18.52 15.14
N PHE A 192 17.16 -17.55 14.48
CA PHE A 192 15.72 -17.53 14.20
C PHE A 192 15.47 -17.58 12.67
N CYS A 193 15.96 -18.62 12.00
CA CYS A 193 15.92 -18.72 10.54
C CYS A 193 14.49 -18.93 10.01
N GLU A 194 13.72 -19.82 10.63
CA GLU A 194 12.34 -20.12 10.21
C GLU A 194 11.43 -18.93 10.51
N PHE A 195 11.58 -18.33 11.69
CA PHE A 195 10.86 -17.14 12.09
C PHE A 195 11.20 -15.94 11.20
N SER A 196 12.47 -15.76 10.81
CA SER A 196 12.88 -14.73 9.84
C SER A 196 12.25 -14.96 8.47
N THR A 197 12.06 -16.22 8.07
CA THR A 197 11.38 -16.58 6.81
C THR A 197 9.88 -16.28 6.90
N LEU A 198 9.24 -16.63 8.02
CA LEU A 198 7.84 -16.30 8.29
C LEU A 198 7.58 -14.78 8.26
N ILE A 199 8.42 -13.99 8.93
CA ILE A 199 8.31 -12.51 8.92
C ILE A 199 8.51 -11.97 7.50
N ARG A 200 9.51 -12.47 6.76
CA ARG A 200 9.72 -12.04 5.37
C ARG A 200 8.50 -12.33 4.51
N LEU A 201 7.91 -13.50 4.65
CA LEU A 201 6.70 -13.88 3.93
C LEU A 201 5.51 -13.00 4.31
N TYR A 202 5.34 -12.68 5.59
CA TYR A 202 4.30 -11.76 6.03
C TYR A 202 4.49 -10.35 5.44
N LEU A 203 5.72 -9.85 5.43
CA LEU A 203 6.06 -8.51 4.93
C LEU A 203 5.99 -8.38 3.39
N THR A 204 6.11 -9.48 2.64
CA THR A 204 5.97 -9.46 1.18
C THR A 204 4.51 -9.41 0.73
N ILE A 205 3.57 -9.82 1.58
CA ILE A 205 2.14 -9.82 1.24
C ILE A 205 1.63 -8.38 1.31
N PRO A 206 1.16 -7.80 0.19
CA PRO A 206 0.67 -6.44 0.19
C PRO A 206 -0.63 -6.34 0.99
N VAL A 207 -0.55 -5.69 2.14
CA VAL A 207 -1.71 -5.39 3.02
C VAL A 207 -2.73 -4.49 2.31
N THR A 208 -2.26 -3.63 1.41
CA THR A 208 -3.11 -2.77 0.58
C THR A 208 -2.78 -2.95 -0.90
N THR A 209 -3.82 -2.95 -1.72
CA THR A 209 -3.67 -2.98 -3.19
C THR A 209 -3.58 -1.56 -3.77
N ALA A 210 -3.38 -0.54 -2.92
CA ALA A 210 -3.38 0.87 -3.29
C ALA A 210 -2.27 1.22 -4.29
N THR A 211 -1.12 0.55 -4.19
CA THR A 211 0.01 0.70 -5.12
C THR A 211 -0.35 0.20 -6.53
N ALA A 212 -0.95 -0.99 -6.61
CA ALA A 212 -1.45 -1.55 -7.88
C ALA A 212 -2.54 -0.66 -8.48
N GLU A 213 -3.50 -0.20 -7.67
CA GLU A 213 -4.55 0.70 -8.14
C GLU A 213 -4.04 2.05 -8.60
N ARG A 214 -3.07 2.65 -7.91
CA ARG A 214 -2.41 3.87 -8.37
C ARG A 214 -1.82 3.64 -9.76
N SER A 215 -1.17 2.48 -9.96
CA SER A 215 -0.59 2.10 -11.25
C SER A 215 -1.64 1.90 -12.35
N PHE A 216 -2.75 1.24 -12.04
CA PHE A 216 -3.87 1.06 -12.98
C PHE A 216 -4.62 2.38 -13.26
N SER A 217 -4.76 3.25 -12.27
CA SER A 217 -5.35 4.59 -12.42
C SER A 217 -4.50 5.45 -13.35
N VAL A 218 -3.17 5.44 -13.16
CA VAL A 218 -2.21 6.06 -14.08
C VAL A 218 -2.32 5.45 -15.48
N MET A 219 -2.37 4.12 -15.58
CA MET A 219 -2.53 3.41 -16.84
C MET A 219 -3.80 3.85 -17.58
N ASN A 220 -4.93 3.98 -16.89
CA ASN A 220 -6.19 4.42 -17.47
C ASN A 220 -6.15 5.88 -17.95
N ARG A 221 -5.39 6.76 -17.28
CA ARG A 221 -5.17 8.15 -17.72
C ARG A 221 -4.29 8.23 -18.97
N ILE A 222 -3.30 7.34 -19.08
CA ILE A 222 -2.35 7.32 -20.21
C ILE A 222 -2.94 6.60 -21.42
N LYS A 223 -3.52 5.41 -21.21
CA LYS A 223 -4.13 4.54 -22.22
C LYS A 223 -5.60 4.88 -22.42
N THR A 224 -5.84 6.00 -23.10
CA THR A 224 -7.20 6.42 -23.48
C THR A 224 -7.64 5.78 -24.80
N TYR A 225 -8.94 5.83 -25.09
CA TYR A 225 -9.50 5.34 -26.36
C TYR A 225 -8.91 6.04 -27.61
N LEU A 226 -8.36 7.26 -27.46
CA LEU A 226 -7.65 7.98 -28.52
C LEU A 226 -6.20 7.50 -28.71
N ARG A 227 -5.63 6.82 -27.70
CA ARG A 227 -4.27 6.27 -27.70
C ARG A 227 -4.30 4.74 -27.66
N SER A 228 -5.30 4.12 -28.28
CA SER A 228 -5.50 2.66 -28.26
C SER A 228 -4.45 1.87 -29.05
N SER A 229 -3.69 2.51 -29.95
CA SER A 229 -2.64 1.88 -30.76
C SER A 229 -1.26 1.82 -30.08
N MET A 230 -1.15 2.22 -28.81
CA MET A 230 0.13 2.21 -28.11
C MET A 230 0.59 0.78 -27.81
N THR A 231 1.83 0.45 -28.19
CA THR A 231 2.45 -0.84 -27.87
C THR A 231 2.65 -1.02 -26.38
N GLN A 232 2.66 -2.27 -25.90
CA GLN A 232 2.87 -2.57 -24.48
C GLN A 232 4.24 -2.07 -23.99
N GLN A 233 5.28 -2.18 -24.82
CA GLN A 233 6.60 -1.62 -24.50
C GLN A 233 6.53 -0.12 -24.26
N ARG A 234 5.94 0.65 -25.19
CA ARG A 234 5.80 2.10 -25.03
C ARG A 234 4.94 2.46 -23.81
N LEU A 235 3.86 1.73 -23.55
CA LEU A 235 3.03 1.92 -22.36
C LEU A 235 3.86 1.77 -21.08
N ASN A 236 4.63 0.70 -20.97
CA ASN A 236 5.47 0.44 -19.80
C ASN A 236 6.52 1.55 -19.62
N HIS A 237 7.19 1.96 -20.70
CA HIS A 237 8.20 3.03 -20.65
C HIS A 237 7.65 4.40 -20.26
N VAL A 238 6.37 4.69 -20.52
CA VAL A 238 5.74 5.97 -20.14
C VAL A 238 5.12 5.91 -18.74
N ILE A 239 4.56 4.77 -18.34
CA ILE A 239 3.94 4.60 -17.03
C ILE A 239 4.96 4.69 -15.90
N ILE A 240 6.12 4.05 -16.04
CA ILE A 240 7.12 3.96 -14.96
C ILE A 240 7.57 5.37 -14.51
N PRO A 241 7.99 6.29 -15.41
CA PRO A 241 8.32 7.66 -15.04
C PRO A 241 7.15 8.42 -14.43
N HIS A 242 5.93 8.18 -14.90
CA HIS A 242 4.73 8.87 -14.42
C HIS A 242 4.29 8.43 -13.02
N ILE A 243 4.54 7.18 -12.63
CA ILE A 243 4.28 6.69 -11.26
C ILE A 243 5.37 7.19 -10.30
N HIS A 244 6.62 7.28 -10.77
CA HIS A 244 7.79 7.58 -9.95
C HIS A 244 8.35 8.99 -10.22
N THR A 245 7.48 9.98 -10.42
CA THR A 245 7.88 11.38 -10.68
C THR A 245 8.78 11.92 -9.57
N GLU A 246 8.41 11.70 -8.30
CA GLU A 246 9.20 12.16 -7.15
C GLU A 246 10.62 11.57 -7.09
N LYS A 247 10.82 10.38 -7.67
CA LYS A 247 12.15 9.77 -7.77
C LYS A 247 12.90 10.34 -8.97
N LEU A 248 12.22 10.58 -10.10
CA LEU A 248 12.80 11.23 -11.27
C LEU A 248 13.27 12.66 -10.97
N ASP A 249 12.49 13.42 -10.20
CA ASP A 249 12.82 14.82 -9.86
C ASP A 249 14.12 14.93 -9.04
N LYS A 250 14.56 13.82 -8.42
CA LYS A 250 15.82 13.73 -7.66
C LYS A 250 17.01 13.26 -8.51
N LEU A 251 16.78 12.86 -9.75
CA LEU A 251 17.86 12.38 -10.63
C LEU A 251 18.59 13.56 -11.26
N ASP A 252 19.92 13.49 -11.26
CA ASP A 252 20.75 14.43 -11.99
C ASP A 252 20.83 14.05 -13.47
N LEU A 253 20.23 14.89 -14.31
CA LEU A 253 20.20 14.70 -15.76
C LEU A 253 21.61 14.67 -16.37
N ASN A 254 22.56 15.42 -15.79
CA ASN A 254 23.92 15.47 -16.31
C ASN A 254 24.62 14.11 -16.19
N ASN A 255 24.48 13.46 -15.02
CA ASN A 255 25.04 12.13 -14.79
C ASN A 255 24.42 11.08 -15.72
N ILE A 256 23.11 11.16 -15.96
CA ILE A 256 22.42 10.26 -16.90
C ILE A 256 22.92 10.48 -18.33
N CYS A 257 23.10 11.73 -18.76
CA CYS A 257 23.65 12.05 -20.06
C CYS A 257 25.08 11.50 -20.21
N SER A 258 25.94 11.70 -19.22
CA SER A 258 27.30 11.15 -19.22
C SER A 258 27.30 9.62 -19.29
N ASP A 259 26.48 8.94 -18.49
CA ASP A 259 26.34 7.48 -18.51
C ASP A 259 25.83 6.96 -19.87
N PHE A 260 24.88 7.67 -20.48
CA PHE A 260 24.35 7.33 -21.79
C PHE A 260 25.42 7.47 -22.88
N ILE A 261 26.20 8.55 -22.85
CA ILE A 261 27.33 8.79 -23.76
C ILE A 261 28.38 7.68 -23.59
N LEU A 262 28.74 7.32 -22.35
CA LEU A 262 29.74 6.27 -22.08
C LEU A 262 29.30 4.88 -22.53
N LYS A 263 28.00 4.56 -22.46
CA LYS A 263 27.43 3.28 -22.93
C LYS A 263 27.23 3.21 -24.44
N THR A 264 27.07 4.34 -25.10
CA THR A 264 26.93 4.39 -26.55
C THR A 264 28.34 4.36 -27.14
N THR A 265 28.75 3.20 -27.65
CA THR A 265 30.11 2.88 -28.17
C THR A 265 30.64 3.80 -29.27
N VAL A 266 29.88 4.81 -29.70
CA VAL A 266 30.21 5.72 -30.81
C VAL A 266 31.19 6.83 -30.39
N GLU A 267 31.32 7.17 -29.10
CA GLU A 267 32.22 8.25 -28.65
C GLU A 267 33.47 7.80 -27.88
N LYS A 268 33.72 6.51 -27.70
CA LYS A 268 35.06 6.05 -27.24
C LYS A 268 36.18 6.43 -28.21
N LEU A 269 35.86 6.74 -29.47
CA LEU A 269 36.81 7.24 -30.47
C LEU A 269 37.03 8.76 -30.41
N PHE A 270 36.05 9.56 -29.96
CA PHE A 270 36.17 11.02 -30.01
C PHE A 270 37.00 11.60 -28.86
N LEU A 271 36.93 10.99 -27.66
CA LEU A 271 37.74 11.42 -26.51
C LEU A 271 39.20 10.96 -26.57
N VAL A 272 39.52 9.90 -27.33
CA VAL A 272 40.90 9.44 -27.52
C VAL A 272 41.65 10.30 -28.55
N VAL A 273 40.93 10.88 -29.52
CA VAL A 273 41.55 11.70 -30.59
C VAL A 273 41.91 13.11 -30.10
N ASN A 274 41.17 13.68 -29.15
CA ASN A 274 41.45 15.04 -28.62
C ASN A 274 42.48 15.07 -27.46
N SER A 275 43.06 13.93 -27.07
CA SER A 275 44.16 13.86 -26.10
C SER A 275 45.52 13.53 -26.72
N VAL A 276 45.61 13.47 -28.06
CA VAL A 276 46.82 13.12 -28.82
C VAL A 276 47.19 14.21 -29.86
N VAL A 277 46.60 15.40 -29.77
CA VAL A 277 47.04 16.60 -30.50
C VAL A 277 47.17 17.75 -29.51
#